data_AF-A0A1X1QEA2-F1
#
_entry.id   AF-A0A1X1QEA2-F1
#
_cell.length_a   1.000
_cell.length_b   1.000
_cell.length_c   1.000
_cell.angle_alpha   90.00
_cell.angle_beta   90.00
_cell.angle_gamma   90.00
#
_symmetry.space_group_name_H-M   'P 1'
#
loop_
_entity.id
_entity.type
_entity.pdbx_description
1 polymer ?
#
loop_
_entity_poly.entity_id
_entity_poly.type
_entity_poly.pdbx_seq_one_letter_code
_entity_poly.pdbx_strand_id
1 'polypeptide(L)' 'MNAVCERFNRTIQEQFVDYHEELLFTDLVAFNEKLADWLVKHNSIRPHKGLELKTPMQYIIENKPQCNMWWTHTRP' A
#
# COMPACT_ATOMS: atom_id res chain seq x y z
N MET A 1 -10.71 6.98 9.91
CA MET A 1 -10.28 6.39 8.62
C MET A 1 -9.00 7.07 8.13
N ASN A 2 -8.94 8.41 8.12
CA ASN A 2 -7.78 9.18 7.62
C ASN A 2 -6.44 8.86 8.29
N ALA A 3 -6.37 8.74 9.62
CA ALA A 3 -5.11 8.48 10.32
C ALA A 3 -4.38 7.19 9.87
N VAL A 4 -5.12 6.16 9.42
CA VAL A 4 -4.51 4.92 8.89
C VAL A 4 -3.93 5.16 7.51
N CYS A 5 -4.66 5.87 6.64
CA CYS A 5 -4.19 6.26 5.31
C CYS A 5 -2.97 7.18 5.41
N GLU A 6 -2.98 8.15 6.33
CA GLU A 6 -1.86 9.06 6.57
C GLU A 6 -0.60 8.31 7.03
N ARG A 7 -0.73 7.34 7.94
CA ARG A 7 0.39 6.48 8.35
C ARG A 7 0.97 5.68 7.18
N PHE A 8 0.11 5.14 6.32
CA PHE A 8 0.55 4.41 5.14
C PHE A 8 1.26 5.33 4.14
N ASN A 9 0.71 6.52 3.87
CA ASN A 9 1.33 7.50 2.99
C ASN A 9 2.71 7.93 3.50
N ARG A 10 2.85 8.17 4.81
CA ARG A 10 4.17 8.42 5.41
C ARG A 10 5.13 7.25 5.22
N THR A 11 4.64 6.02 5.34
CA THR A 11 5.46 4.82 5.12
C THR A 11 5.94 4.71 3.68
N ILE A 12 5.09 4.99 2.69
CA ILE A 12 5.48 5.05 1.27
C ILE A 12 6.52 6.14 1.06
N GLN A 13 6.28 7.33 1.62
CA GLN A 13 7.19 8.47 1.48
C GLN A 13 8.59 8.10 1.99
N GLU A 14 8.69 7.70 3.26
CA GLU A 14 9.95 7.43 3.94
C GLU A 14 10.68 6.20 3.41
N GLN A 15 9.97 5.19 2.89
CA GLN A 15 10.57 3.90 2.51
C GLN A 15 10.75 3.70 1.01
N PHE A 16 10.12 4.53 0.18
CA PHE A 16 10.20 4.39 -1.28
C PHE A 16 10.47 5.73 -1.97
N VAL A 17 9.61 6.73 -1.75
CA VAL A 17 9.63 7.97 -2.53
C VAL A 17 10.93 8.74 -2.29
N ASP A 18 11.32 8.93 -1.03
CA ASP A 18 12.54 9.67 -0.67
C ASP A 18 13.80 9.03 -1.26
N TYR A 19 13.81 7.70 -1.43
CA TYR A 19 14.93 6.97 -2.03
C TYR A 19 14.95 7.01 -3.57
N HIS A 20 13.81 7.23 -4.20
CA HIS A 20 13.65 7.21 -5.66
C HIS A 20 13.25 8.58 -6.20
N GLU A 21 13.51 9.65 -5.44
CA GLU A 21 13.10 11.02 -5.79
C GLU A 21 13.66 11.44 -7.16
N GLU A 22 14.90 11.05 -7.49
CA GLU A 22 15.50 11.32 -8.80
C GLU A 22 14.66 10.78 -9.96
N LEU A 23 14.06 9.59 -9.81
CA LEU A 23 13.25 8.97 -10.84
C LEU A 23 11.95 9.74 -11.10
N LEU A 24 11.45 10.52 -10.14
CA LEU A 24 10.29 11.40 -10.37
C LEU A 24 10.58 12.46 -11.44
N PHE A 25 11.84 12.90 -11.56
CA PHE A 25 12.24 13.96 -12.48
C PHE A 25 12.89 13.44 -13.76
N THR A 26 13.42 12.22 -13.74
CA THR A 26 14.18 11.64 -14.86
C THR A 26 13.37 10.63 -15.67
N ASP A 27 12.69 9.70 -15.01
CA ASP A 27 11.92 8.63 -15.65
C ASP A 27 10.73 8.19 -14.79
N LEU A 28 9.59 8.84 -15.03
CA LEU A 28 8.34 8.57 -14.32
C LEU A 28 7.80 7.15 -14.59
N VAL A 29 8.11 6.56 -15.75
CA VAL A 29 7.66 5.20 -16.07
C VAL A 29 8.40 4.21 -15.18
N ALA A 30 9.73 4.32 -15.11
CA ALA A 30 10.55 3.49 -14.24
C ALA A 30 10.20 3.70 -12.75
N PHE A 31 9.87 4.93 -12.33
CA PHE A 31 9.37 5.19 -10.97
C PHE A 31 8.11 4.38 -10.67
N ASN A 32 7.11 4.42 -11.57
CA ASN A 32 5.84 3.71 -11.39
C ASN A 32 6.01 2.19 -11.37
N GLU A 33 6.87 1.64 -12.21
CA GLU A 33 7.18 0.20 -12.21
C GLU A 33 7.78 -0.24 -10.87
N LYS A 34 8.78 0.51 -10.37
CA LYS A 34 9.40 0.23 -9.07
C LYS A 34 8.43 0.39 -7.91
N LEU A 35 7.53 1.38 -7.98
CA LEU A 35 6.51 1.60 -6.97
C LEU A 35 5.52 0.43 -6.93
N ALA A 36 5.10 -0.05 -8.10
CA ALA A 36 4.23 -1.22 -8.21
C ALA A 36 4.88 -2.46 -7.56
N ASP A 37 6.15 -2.72 -7.85
CA ASP A 37 6.91 -3.81 -7.22
C ASP A 37 7.00 -3.66 -5.70
N TRP A 38 7.25 -2.44 -5.22
CA TRP A 38 7.31 -2.15 -3.79
C TRP A 38 5.96 -2.41 -3.12
N LEU A 39 4.86 -2.00 -3.73
CA LEU A 39 3.50 -2.21 -3.21
C LEU A 39 3.15 -3.71 -3.14
N VAL A 40 3.49 -4.48 -4.18
CA VAL A 40 3.29 -5.94 -4.19
C VAL A 40 4.04 -6.59 -3.03
N LYS A 41 5.31 -6.23 -2.82
CA LYS A 41 6.13 -6.73 -1.71
C LYS A 41 5.57 -6.33 -0.35
N HIS A 42 5.18 -5.07 -0.19
CA HIS A 42 4.63 -4.54 1.06
C HIS A 42 3.33 -5.27 1.47
N ASN A 43 2.47 -5.55 0.50
CA ASN A 43 1.16 -6.16 0.73
C ASN A 43 1.19 -7.69 0.81
N SER A 44 2.13 -8.34 0.12
CA SER A 44 2.11 -9.80 -0.06
C SER A 44 3.26 -10.55 0.62
N ILE A 45 4.35 -9.86 0.97
CA ILE A 45 5.57 -10.52 1.48
C ILE A 45 5.93 -10.00 2.88
N ARG A 46 5.80 -8.69 3.13
CA ARG A 46 6.24 -8.10 4.40
C ARG A 46 5.24 -8.41 5.53
N PRO A 47 5.67 -9.07 6.63
CA PRO A 47 4.82 -9.27 7.80
C PRO A 47 4.71 -7.98 8.63
N HIS A 48 3.52 -7.69 9.16
CA HIS A 48 3.27 -6.48 9.95
C HIS A 48 2.95 -6.83 11.40
N LYS A 49 3.67 -6.21 12.34
CA LYS A 49 3.46 -6.44 13.79
C LYS A 49 2.03 -6.17 14.25
N GLY A 50 1.39 -5.13 13.68
CA GLY A 50 0.00 -4.80 14.00
C GLY A 50 -1.03 -5.79 13.45
N LEU A 51 -0.62 -6.73 12.60
CA LEU A 51 -1.45 -7.79 12.01
C LEU A 51 -0.98 -9.18 12.49
N GLU A 52 -0.44 -9.29 13.70
CA GLU A 52 0.05 -10.56 14.25
C GLU A 52 1.14 -11.21 13.38
N LEU A 53 2.01 -10.40 12.77
CA LEU A 53 3.05 -10.83 11.81
C LEU A 53 2.49 -11.44 10.52
N LYS A 54 1.22 -11.17 10.19
CA LYS A 54 0.65 -11.48 8.87
C LYS A 54 0.93 -10.36 7.88
N THR A 55 0.91 -10.69 6.60
CA THR A 55 0.90 -9.71 5.52
C THR A 55 -0.51 -9.08 5.39
N PRO A 56 -0.64 -7.88 4.82
CA PRO A 56 -1.96 -7.25 4.59
C PRO A 56 -2.88 -8.14 3.77
N MET A 57 -2.36 -8.80 2.73
CA MET A 57 -3.14 -9.73 1.91
C MET A 57 -3.64 -10.94 2.70
N GLN A 58 -2.78 -11.59 3.51
CA GLN A 58 -3.20 -12.70 4.36
C GLN A 58 -4.29 -12.27 5.35
N TYR A 59 -4.10 -11.12 5.99
CA TYR A 59 -5.08 -10.60 6.94
C TYR A 59 -6.46 -10.34 6.27
N ILE A 60 -6.47 -9.78 5.06
CA ILE A 60 -7.70 -9.54 4.31
C ILE A 60 -8.40 -10.86 3.96
N ILE A 61 -7.66 -11.86 3.46
CA ILE A 61 -8.24 -13.16 3.08
C ILE A 61 -8.89 -13.84 4.30
N GLU A 62 -8.25 -13.78 5.47
CA GLU A 62 -8.76 -14.40 6.70
C GLU A 62 -9.94 -13.65 7.33
N ASN A 63 -9.90 -12.31 7.35
CA ASN A 63 -10.82 -11.51 8.16
C ASN A 63 -11.89 -10.78 7.33
N LYS A 64 -11.63 -10.55 6.04
CA LYS A 64 -12.51 -9.82 5.12
C LYS A 64 -12.51 -10.45 3.72
N PRO A 65 -12.96 -11.70 3.57
CA PRO A 65 -13.04 -12.37 2.27
C PRO A 65 -14.03 -11.68 1.31
N GLN A 66 -14.94 -10.85 1.85
CA GLN A 66 -15.91 -10.07 1.10
C GLN A 66 -15.19 -8.86 0.47
N CYS A 67 -14.86 -8.94 -0.82
CA CYS A 67 -14.41 -7.78 -1.58
C CYS A 67 -15.64 -7.03 -2.11
N ASN A 68 -15.92 -5.84 -1.57
CA ASN A 68 -16.81 -4.92 -2.25
C ASN A 68 -16.03 -4.29 -3.40
N MET A 69 -16.04 -4.94 -4.58
CA MET A 69 -15.44 -4.38 -5.80
C MET A 69 -15.97 -2.98 -6.12
N TRP A 70 -17.20 -2.67 -5.66
CA TRP A 70 -17.90 -1.43 -5.93
C TRP A 70 -17.98 -0.54 -4.70
N TRP A 71 -17.94 0.77 -4.94
CA TRP A 71 -18.13 1.77 -3.88
C TRP A 71 -19.50 1.61 -3.22
N THR A 72 -19.55 1.61 -1.88
CA THR A 72 -20.83 1.61 -1.17
C THR A 72 -21.54 2.93 -1.43
N HIS A 73 -22.75 2.87 -2.00
CA HIS A 73 -23.55 4.03 -2.35
C HIS A 73 -23.66 4.99 -1.15
N THR A 74 -22.95 6.12 -1.19
CA THR A 74 -23.11 7.19 -0.22
C THR A 74 -24.41 7.91 -0.53
N ARG A 75 -25.34 7.99 0.43
CA ARG A 75 -26.52 8.84 0.30
C ARG A 75 -26.08 10.31 0.41
N PRO A 76 -26.69 11.23 -0.36
CA PRO A 76 -26.40 12.65 -0.28
C PRO A 76 -26.69 13.23 1.11
#